data_AF-A0A4Q3I9N2-F1
#
_entry.id   AF-A0A4Q3I9N2-F1
#
_cell.length_a   1.000
_cell.length_b   1.000
_cell.length_c   1.000
_cell.angle_alpha   90.00
_cell.angle_beta   90.00
_cell.angle_gamma   90.00
#
_symmetry.space_group_name_H-M   'P 1'
#
loop_
_entity.id
_entity.type
_entity.pdbx_description
1 polymer ?
#
loop_
_entity_poly.entity_id
_entity_poly.type
_entity_poly.pdbx_seq_one_letter_code
_entity_poly.pdbx_strand_id
1 'polypeptide(L)'
;DWYLPLCTGDERLKDDKGAKVHPTQKPASLLARVLLSASNPGDVVLDPFFGTGTTGAVAKALGRHFIGIEREQVYANAARERIAAVQPLPPEAFATAPSKRSEPRVPFLSLVEAGLVKAGERVFDEKRRHSATIRADGTLVLGPAVGSIHKVGALAQGLPACNGWTFWHVEREGKAMLLDVLRGEIRAQMAAA
;
A
#
# COMPACT_ATOMS: atom_id res chain seq x y z
N ASP A 1 -9.08 6.61 -16.82
CA ASP A 1 -10.42 7.14 -16.47
C ASP A 1 -11.24 6.15 -15.66
N TRP A 2 -12.21 6.62 -14.89
CA TRP A 2 -13.12 5.79 -14.10
C TRP A 2 -14.50 5.75 -14.76
N TYR A 3 -14.91 4.58 -15.24
CA TYR A 3 -16.24 4.33 -15.78
C TYR A 3 -17.15 3.84 -14.65
N LEU A 4 -18.02 4.73 -14.16
CA LEU A 4 -18.94 4.44 -13.05
C LEU A 4 -20.37 4.77 -13.46
N PRO A 5 -21.36 3.95 -13.06
CA PRO A 5 -22.77 4.23 -13.33
C PRO A 5 -23.24 5.49 -12.58
N LEU A 6 -24.33 6.07 -13.08
CA LEU A 6 -25.03 7.17 -12.40
C LEU A 6 -25.73 6.69 -11.13
N CYS A 7 -26.00 7.63 -10.22
CA CYS A 7 -26.81 7.37 -9.02
C CYS A 7 -28.31 7.27 -9.40
N THR A 8 -28.80 6.03 -9.49
CA THR A 8 -30.17 5.65 -9.89
C THR A 8 -30.70 4.53 -8.98
N GLY A 9 -31.94 4.07 -9.22
CA GLY A 9 -32.55 2.98 -8.45
C GLY A 9 -32.75 3.33 -6.98
N ASP A 10 -32.57 2.33 -6.11
CA ASP A 10 -32.77 2.45 -4.65
C ASP A 10 -31.70 3.30 -3.97
N GLU A 11 -30.53 3.46 -4.61
CA GLU A 11 -29.49 4.35 -4.11
C GLU A 11 -29.94 5.83 -4.16
N ARG A 12 -30.80 6.17 -5.12
CA ARG A 12 -31.24 7.53 -5.36
C ARG A 12 -32.37 7.90 -4.39
N LEU A 13 -32.09 8.82 -3.46
CA LEU A 13 -33.10 9.24 -2.48
C LEU A 13 -34.28 9.93 -3.15
N LYS A 14 -35.48 9.54 -2.75
CA LYS A 14 -36.76 10.10 -3.19
C LYS A 14 -37.57 10.55 -1.99
N ASP A 15 -38.36 11.60 -2.18
CA ASP A 15 -39.35 12.04 -1.20
C ASP A 15 -40.61 11.17 -1.24
N ASP A 16 -41.57 11.46 -0.36
CA ASP A 16 -42.84 10.72 -0.27
C ASP A 16 -43.69 10.78 -1.56
N LYS A 17 -43.40 11.74 -2.44
CA LYS A 17 -44.06 11.89 -3.75
C LYS A 17 -43.29 11.19 -4.87
N GLY A 18 -42.19 10.50 -4.55
CA GLY A 18 -41.31 9.81 -5.49
C GLY A 18 -40.37 10.73 -6.27
N ALA A 19 -40.32 12.03 -5.95
CA ALA A 19 -39.43 12.99 -6.59
C ALA A 19 -38.02 12.92 -5.98
N LYS A 20 -37.01 13.30 -6.76
CA LYS A 20 -35.60 13.26 -6.33
C LYS A 20 -35.40 14.26 -5.18
N VAL A 21 -34.89 13.80 -4.04
CA VAL A 21 -34.57 14.68 -2.90
C VAL A 21 -33.48 15.69 -3.27
N HIS A 22 -32.44 15.24 -3.98
CA HIS A 22 -31.31 16.09 -4.39
C HIS A 22 -31.04 15.98 -5.89
N PRO A 23 -30.85 17.11 -6.60
CA PRO A 23 -30.65 17.10 -8.05
C PRO A 23 -29.32 16.42 -8.45
N THR A 24 -28.27 16.62 -7.66
CA THR A 24 -26.89 16.25 -8.01
C THR A 24 -26.28 15.20 -7.07
N GLN A 25 -27.10 14.33 -6.46
CA GLN A 25 -26.62 13.22 -5.63
C GLN A 25 -25.55 12.40 -6.38
N LYS A 26 -24.40 12.20 -5.73
CA LYS A 26 -23.28 11.42 -6.29
C LYS A 26 -23.43 9.94 -5.97
N PRO A 27 -22.99 9.05 -6.89
CA PRO A 27 -23.03 7.60 -6.66
C PRO A 27 -22.04 7.20 -5.58
N ALA A 28 -22.45 6.28 -4.70
CA ALA A 28 -21.63 5.77 -3.61
C ALA A 28 -20.34 5.11 -4.10
N SER A 29 -20.36 4.46 -5.27
CA SER A 29 -19.20 3.81 -5.90
C SER A 29 -18.06 4.79 -6.21
N LEU A 30 -18.39 6.03 -6.58
CA LEU A 30 -17.39 7.07 -6.80
C LEU A 30 -16.68 7.43 -5.49
N LEU A 31 -17.45 7.71 -4.44
CA LEU A 31 -16.91 8.10 -3.15
C LEU A 31 -16.13 6.93 -2.52
N ALA A 32 -16.59 5.69 -2.68
CA ALA A 32 -15.88 4.53 -2.17
C ALA A 32 -14.48 4.44 -2.77
N ARG A 33 -14.35 4.70 -4.08
CA ARG A 33 -13.06 4.67 -4.76
C ARG A 33 -12.13 5.79 -4.28
N VAL A 34 -12.66 7.00 -4.11
CA VAL A 34 -11.89 8.13 -3.56
C VAL A 34 -11.37 7.78 -2.16
N LEU A 35 -12.25 7.36 -1.25
CA LEU A 35 -11.88 7.08 0.14
C LEU A 35 -10.90 5.91 0.27
N LEU A 36 -11.10 4.83 -0.49
CA LEU A 36 -10.17 3.69 -0.49
C LEU A 36 -8.78 4.06 -1.03
N SER A 37 -8.69 5.04 -1.94
CA SER A 37 -7.42 5.45 -2.54
C SER A 37 -6.65 6.52 -1.76
N ALA A 38 -7.36 7.33 -0.97
CA ALA A 38 -6.83 8.57 -0.40
C ALA A 38 -7.01 8.70 1.12
N SER A 39 -7.48 7.65 1.80
CA SER A 39 -7.63 7.62 3.26
C SER A 39 -7.48 6.21 3.81
N ASN A 40 -7.05 6.10 5.07
CA ASN A 40 -7.02 4.86 5.82
C ASN A 40 -8.29 4.73 6.69
N PRO A 41 -8.66 3.50 7.09
CA PRO A 41 -9.64 3.29 8.16
C PRO A 41 -9.25 4.08 9.41
N GLY A 42 -10.23 4.72 10.06
CA GLY A 42 -10.03 5.62 11.20
C GLY A 42 -9.73 7.08 10.83
N ASP A 43 -9.40 7.40 9.59
CA ASP A 43 -9.21 8.80 9.17
C ASP A 43 -10.54 9.58 9.21
N VAL A 44 -10.43 10.91 9.30
CA VAL A 44 -11.58 11.84 9.27
C VAL A 44 -11.70 12.45 7.87
N VAL A 45 -12.88 12.29 7.25
CA VAL A 45 -13.21 12.88 5.94
C VAL A 45 -14.06 14.13 6.12
N LEU A 46 -13.59 15.29 5.68
CA LEU A 46 -14.37 16.52 5.63
C LEU A 46 -15.06 16.67 4.27
N ASP A 47 -16.37 16.91 4.30
CA ASP A 47 -17.16 17.28 3.12
C ASP A 47 -17.92 18.61 3.38
N PRO A 48 -17.46 19.73 2.80
CA PRO A 48 -18.09 21.03 3.01
C PRO A 48 -19.39 21.25 2.21
N PHE A 49 -19.76 20.30 1.34
CA PHE A 49 -20.98 20.35 0.51
C PHE A 49 -21.71 19.02 0.59
N PHE A 50 -22.14 18.67 1.81
CA PHE A 50 -22.51 17.32 2.18
C PHE A 50 -23.76 16.79 1.44
N GLY A 51 -24.68 17.68 1.04
CA GLY A 51 -25.92 17.32 0.35
C GLY A 51 -26.69 16.26 1.14
N THR A 52 -27.09 15.18 0.46
CA THR A 52 -27.77 14.03 1.08
C THR A 52 -26.81 12.99 1.68
N GLY A 53 -25.57 13.39 2.00
CA GLY A 53 -24.66 12.61 2.83
C GLY A 53 -24.03 11.39 2.17
N THR A 54 -23.85 11.34 0.85
CA THR A 54 -23.16 10.21 0.19
C THR A 54 -21.78 9.99 0.80
N THR A 55 -21.01 11.06 1.03
CA THR A 55 -19.66 10.96 1.62
C THR A 55 -19.69 10.34 3.02
N GLY A 56 -20.61 10.79 3.89
CA GLY A 56 -20.73 10.26 5.24
C GLY A 56 -21.23 8.81 5.28
N ALA A 57 -22.17 8.46 4.40
CA ALA A 57 -22.67 7.10 4.28
C ALA A 57 -21.55 6.12 3.88
N VAL A 58 -20.76 6.49 2.89
CA VAL A 58 -19.62 5.69 2.42
C VAL A 58 -18.48 5.66 3.44
N ALA A 59 -18.17 6.81 4.07
CA ALA A 59 -17.16 6.88 5.12
C ALA A 59 -17.51 5.95 6.29
N LYS A 60 -18.75 6.00 6.80
CA LYS A 60 -19.24 5.11 7.85
C LYS A 60 -19.16 3.64 7.44
N ALA A 61 -19.59 3.31 6.22
CA ALA A 61 -19.54 1.93 5.71
C ALA A 61 -18.10 1.39 5.65
N LEU A 62 -17.14 2.25 5.30
CA LEU A 62 -15.73 1.90 5.12
C LEU A 62 -14.87 2.12 6.38
N GLY A 63 -15.48 2.34 7.55
CA GLY A 63 -14.73 2.51 8.81
C GLY A 63 -13.91 3.81 8.89
N ARG A 64 -14.36 4.87 8.22
CA ARG A 64 -13.81 6.23 8.36
C ARG A 64 -14.76 7.09 9.19
N HIS A 65 -14.20 8.07 9.89
CA HIS A 65 -14.97 9.17 10.48
C HIS A 65 -15.28 10.22 9.41
N PHE A 66 -16.29 11.05 9.64
CA PHE A 66 -16.62 12.14 8.73
C PHE A 66 -17.14 13.38 9.45
N ILE A 67 -16.96 14.53 8.81
CA ILE A 67 -17.57 15.81 9.16
C ILE A 67 -18.26 16.32 7.90
N GLY A 68 -19.60 16.42 7.95
CA GLY A 68 -20.41 16.94 6.85
C GLY A 68 -20.97 18.31 7.18
N ILE A 69 -20.79 19.28 6.27
CA ILE A 69 -21.38 20.61 6.36
C ILE A 69 -22.42 20.75 5.26
N GLU A 70 -23.66 21.08 5.65
CA GLU A 70 -24.77 21.32 4.72
C GLU A 70 -25.60 22.49 5.23
N ARG A 71 -25.99 23.38 4.31
CA ARG A 71 -26.80 24.57 4.61
C ARG A 71 -28.28 24.25 4.62
N GLU A 72 -28.74 23.41 3.68
CA GLU A 72 -30.16 23.13 3.47
C GLU A 72 -30.64 22.03 4.44
N GLN A 73 -31.53 22.40 5.36
CA GLN A 73 -32.00 21.49 6.41
C GLN A 73 -32.65 20.21 5.87
N VAL A 74 -33.34 20.29 4.73
CA VAL A 74 -33.98 19.13 4.07
C VAL A 74 -32.92 18.10 3.66
N TYR A 75 -31.79 18.54 3.11
CA TYR A 75 -30.70 17.64 2.71
C TYR A 75 -29.96 17.09 3.92
N ALA A 76 -29.72 17.92 4.94
CA ALA A 76 -29.11 17.50 6.20
C ALA A 76 -29.94 16.43 6.91
N ASN A 77 -31.27 16.53 6.91
CA ASN A 77 -32.16 15.52 7.50
C ASN A 77 -32.09 14.20 6.72
N ALA A 78 -32.20 14.25 5.40
CA ALA A 78 -32.07 13.08 4.55
C ALA A 78 -30.70 12.38 4.70
N ALA A 79 -29.63 13.18 4.86
CA ALA A 79 -28.30 12.66 5.13
C ALA A 79 -28.23 11.91 6.47
N ARG A 80 -28.79 12.48 7.56
CA ARG A 80 -28.82 11.85 8.88
C ARG A 80 -29.56 10.51 8.85
N GLU A 81 -30.73 10.46 8.24
CA GLU A 81 -31.53 9.24 8.10
C GLU A 81 -30.79 8.17 7.29
N ARG A 82 -30.27 8.54 6.12
CA ARG A 82 -29.47 7.64 5.28
C ARG A 82 -28.28 7.06 6.03
N ILE A 83 -27.52 7.90 6.72
CA ILE A 83 -26.30 7.48 7.44
C ILE A 83 -26.66 6.61 8.65
N ALA A 84 -27.76 6.90 9.35
CA ALA A 84 -28.22 6.08 10.46
C ALA A 84 -28.50 4.63 10.01
N ALA A 85 -29.08 4.46 8.82
CA ALA A 85 -29.37 3.14 8.24
C ALA A 85 -28.14 2.38 7.72
N VAL A 86 -26.99 3.04 7.54
CA VAL A 86 -25.76 2.37 7.08
C VAL A 86 -25.23 1.43 8.16
N GLN A 87 -25.04 0.17 7.79
CA GLN A 87 -24.26 -0.80 8.56
C GLN A 87 -22.79 -0.71 8.15
N PRO A 88 -21.85 -0.53 9.09
CA PRO A 88 -20.42 -0.63 8.80
C PRO A 88 -20.10 -2.01 8.21
N LEU A 89 -19.23 -2.03 7.21
CA LEU A 89 -18.67 -3.28 6.73
C LEU A 89 -17.73 -3.86 7.79
N PRO A 90 -17.48 -5.18 7.76
CA PRO A 90 -16.47 -5.75 8.63
C PRO A 90 -15.07 -5.26 8.21
N PRO A 91 -14.14 -5.03 9.15
CA PRO A 91 -12.84 -4.41 8.86
C PRO A 91 -12.02 -5.09 7.76
N GLU A 92 -12.09 -6.41 7.66
CA GLU A 92 -11.44 -7.19 6.62
C GLU A 92 -11.87 -6.83 5.19
N ALA A 93 -13.07 -6.27 5.01
CA ALA A 93 -13.59 -5.89 3.70
C ALA A 93 -12.97 -4.59 3.16
N PHE A 94 -12.35 -3.77 4.02
CA PHE A 94 -11.72 -2.51 3.64
C PHE A 94 -10.30 -2.32 4.18
N ALA A 95 -9.72 -3.37 4.78
CA ALA A 95 -8.33 -3.39 5.19
C ALA A 95 -7.43 -3.22 3.97
N THR A 96 -6.47 -2.30 4.05
CA THR A 96 -5.50 -2.11 2.98
C THR A 96 -4.59 -3.33 2.92
N ALA A 97 -4.43 -3.94 1.75
CA ALA A 97 -3.48 -5.04 1.59
C ALA A 97 -2.07 -4.56 2.00
N PRO A 98 -1.31 -5.35 2.78
CA PRO A 98 0.03 -4.97 3.17
C PRO A 98 0.89 -4.76 1.92
N SER A 99 1.56 -3.62 1.84
CA SER A 99 2.46 -3.31 0.74
C SER A 99 3.87 -3.79 1.06
N LYS A 100 4.68 -4.12 0.05
CA LYS A 100 6.12 -4.41 0.25
C LYS A 100 6.88 -3.26 0.93
N ARG A 101 6.33 -2.04 0.91
CA ARG A 101 6.93 -0.85 1.56
C ARG A 101 6.64 -0.77 3.05
N SER A 102 5.56 -1.39 3.53
CA SER A 102 5.20 -1.44 4.96
C SER A 102 5.88 -2.60 5.71
N GLU A 103 6.55 -3.51 4.99
CA GLU A 103 7.35 -4.57 5.60
C GLU A 103 8.53 -3.98 6.39
N PRO A 104 8.94 -4.62 7.51
CA PRO A 104 10.13 -4.23 8.25
C PRO A 104 11.35 -4.09 7.34
N ARG A 105 12.07 -2.98 7.52
CA ARG A 105 13.31 -2.72 6.80
C ARG A 105 14.39 -3.64 7.36
N VAL A 106 14.95 -4.46 6.48
CA VAL A 106 16.09 -5.33 6.79
C VAL A 106 17.32 -4.78 6.08
N PRO A 107 18.30 -4.22 6.80
CA PRO A 107 19.62 -3.90 6.24
C PRO A 107 20.32 -5.16 5.73
N PHE A 108 21.16 -5.03 4.68
CA PHE A 108 21.95 -6.15 4.18
C PHE A 108 22.92 -6.71 5.25
N LEU A 109 23.43 -5.85 6.14
CA LEU A 109 24.26 -6.26 7.27
C LEU A 109 23.59 -7.34 8.13
N SER A 110 22.27 -7.30 8.32
CA SER A 110 21.54 -8.31 9.09
C SER A 110 21.69 -9.72 8.52
N LEU A 111 21.88 -9.87 7.19
CA LEU A 111 22.17 -11.18 6.60
C LEU A 111 23.58 -11.68 6.98
N VAL A 112 24.54 -10.76 7.11
CA VAL A 112 25.91 -11.08 7.53
C VAL A 112 25.90 -11.46 9.01
N GLU A 113 25.24 -10.67 9.85
CA GLU A 113 25.14 -10.88 11.30
C GLU A 113 24.39 -12.18 11.65
N ALA A 114 23.33 -12.51 10.91
CA ALA A 114 22.61 -13.77 11.06
C ALA A 114 23.37 -14.98 10.48
N GLY A 115 24.52 -14.76 9.82
CA GLY A 115 25.31 -15.82 9.18
C GLY A 115 24.67 -16.42 7.91
N LEU A 116 23.59 -15.81 7.40
CA LEU A 116 22.92 -16.22 6.17
C LEU A 116 23.79 -15.95 4.94
N VAL A 117 24.69 -14.97 5.02
CA VAL A 117 25.81 -14.75 4.09
C VAL A 117 27.09 -14.48 4.87
N LYS A 118 28.26 -14.70 4.27
CA LYS A 118 29.55 -14.52 4.96
C LYS A 118 30.39 -13.41 4.34
N ALA A 119 31.14 -12.69 5.17
CA ALA A 119 32.19 -11.82 4.66
C ALA A 119 33.23 -12.64 3.86
N GLY A 120 33.65 -12.13 2.70
CA GLY A 120 34.50 -12.83 1.75
C GLY A 120 33.75 -13.71 0.75
N GLU A 121 32.47 -14.01 0.98
CA GLU A 121 31.62 -14.71 0.03
C GLU A 121 31.34 -13.83 -1.20
N ARG A 122 31.13 -14.45 -2.37
CA ARG A 122 30.76 -13.74 -3.59
C ARG A 122 29.27 -13.73 -3.83
N VAL A 123 28.75 -12.57 -4.21
CA VAL A 123 27.46 -12.45 -4.88
C VAL A 123 27.66 -12.36 -6.40
N PHE A 124 26.62 -12.71 -7.17
CA PHE A 124 26.63 -12.64 -8.63
C PHE A 124 25.25 -12.28 -9.21
N ASP A 125 25.19 -11.75 -10.44
CA ASP A 125 23.92 -11.57 -11.15
C ASP A 125 23.41 -12.92 -11.70
N GLU A 126 22.14 -13.01 -12.09
CA GLU A 126 21.52 -14.26 -12.60
C GLU A 126 22.34 -14.94 -13.71
N LYS A 127 22.97 -14.15 -14.59
CA LYS A 127 23.79 -14.63 -15.72
C LYS A 127 25.27 -14.85 -15.38
N ARG A 128 25.68 -14.65 -14.11
CA ARG A 128 27.06 -14.72 -13.62
C ARG A 128 28.06 -13.86 -14.40
N ARG A 129 27.60 -12.74 -14.99
CA ARG A 129 28.41 -11.75 -15.70
C ARG A 129 29.08 -10.76 -14.76
N HIS A 130 28.43 -10.46 -13.64
CA HIS A 130 28.91 -9.55 -12.62
C HIS A 130 29.04 -10.31 -11.30
N SER A 131 30.12 -10.06 -10.57
CA SER A 131 30.33 -10.64 -9.25
C SER A 131 31.03 -9.65 -8.33
N ALA A 132 30.58 -9.58 -7.08
CA ALA A 132 31.15 -8.71 -6.04
C ALA A 132 31.36 -9.51 -4.75
N THR A 133 32.30 -9.09 -3.92
CA THR A 133 32.61 -9.75 -2.64
C THR A 133 31.91 -9.05 -1.49
N ILE A 134 31.31 -9.83 -0.59
CA ILE A 134 30.64 -9.34 0.61
C ILE A 134 31.68 -8.90 1.65
N ARG A 135 31.50 -7.72 2.21
CA ARG A 135 32.32 -7.20 3.33
C ARG A 135 31.60 -7.41 4.66
N ALA A 136 32.37 -7.47 5.75
CA ALA A 136 31.85 -7.68 7.10
C ALA A 136 30.93 -6.54 7.59
N ASP A 137 31.04 -5.35 7.00
CA ASP A 137 30.25 -4.16 7.31
C ASP A 137 28.91 -4.09 6.53
N GLY A 138 28.53 -5.15 5.81
CA GLY A 138 27.29 -5.16 5.03
C GLY A 138 27.37 -4.32 3.75
N THR A 139 28.58 -4.14 3.21
CA THR A 139 28.80 -3.58 1.87
C THR A 139 29.32 -4.63 0.89
N LEU A 140 29.33 -4.30 -0.40
CA LEU A 140 29.97 -5.11 -1.44
C LEU A 140 31.21 -4.38 -1.98
N VAL A 141 32.19 -5.16 -2.41
CA VAL A 141 33.35 -4.66 -3.17
C VAL A 141 33.37 -5.28 -4.58
N LEU A 142 33.52 -4.43 -5.59
CA LEU A 142 33.65 -4.79 -7.01
C LEU A 142 34.83 -4.01 -7.59
N GLY A 143 35.97 -4.67 -7.75
CA GLY A 143 37.22 -4.00 -8.13
C GLY A 143 37.58 -2.89 -7.12
N PRO A 144 37.78 -1.63 -7.56
CA PRO A 144 38.08 -0.51 -6.66
C PRO A 144 36.83 0.07 -5.97
N ALA A 145 35.62 -0.33 -6.37
CA ALA A 145 34.39 0.25 -5.86
C ALA A 145 33.88 -0.48 -4.61
N VAL A 146 33.55 0.28 -3.57
CA VAL A 146 32.89 -0.21 -2.36
C VAL A 146 31.58 0.54 -2.15
N GLY A 147 30.51 -0.17 -1.78
CA GLY A 147 29.23 0.45 -1.50
C GLY A 147 28.13 -0.54 -1.13
N SER A 148 26.92 -0.03 -0.94
CA SER A 148 25.75 -0.88 -0.68
C SER A 148 25.48 -1.83 -1.85
N ILE A 149 24.70 -2.89 -1.61
CA ILE A 149 24.24 -3.82 -2.64
C ILE A 149 23.57 -3.13 -3.83
N HIS A 150 22.91 -1.99 -3.57
CA HIS A 150 22.24 -1.16 -4.58
C HIS A 150 23.25 -0.36 -5.41
N LYS A 151 24.17 0.35 -4.75
CA LYS A 151 25.18 1.19 -5.43
C LYS A 151 26.09 0.34 -6.29
N VAL A 152 26.57 -0.79 -5.76
CA VAL A 152 27.47 -1.71 -6.46
C VAL A 152 26.73 -2.44 -7.59
N GLY A 153 25.45 -2.81 -7.38
CA GLY A 153 24.63 -3.40 -8.44
C GLY A 153 24.34 -2.42 -9.60
N ALA A 154 24.12 -1.15 -9.30
CA ALA A 154 23.92 -0.10 -10.32
C ALA A 154 25.21 0.13 -11.11
N LEU A 155 26.35 0.22 -10.41
CA LEU A 155 27.68 0.37 -11.03
C LEU A 155 28.01 -0.82 -11.94
N ALA A 156 27.77 -2.05 -11.49
CA ALA A 156 28.05 -3.26 -12.26
C ALA A 156 27.30 -3.27 -13.61
N GLN A 157 26.08 -2.73 -13.63
CA GLN A 157 25.23 -2.69 -14.83
C GLN A 157 25.42 -1.42 -15.67
N GLY A 158 26.14 -0.41 -15.18
CA GLY A 158 26.20 0.91 -15.81
C GLY A 158 24.87 1.66 -15.79
N LEU A 159 24.03 1.43 -14.76
CA LEU A 159 22.69 2.01 -14.63
C LEU A 159 22.64 3.05 -13.51
N PRO A 160 21.68 4.00 -13.55
CA PRO A 160 21.53 5.02 -12.50
C PRO A 160 21.01 4.44 -11.17
N ALA A 161 20.34 3.29 -11.18
CA ALA A 161 19.79 2.66 -9.99
C ALA A 161 19.70 1.14 -10.15
N CYS A 162 19.73 0.42 -9.02
CA CYS A 162 19.55 -1.03 -8.97
C CYS A 162 18.89 -1.44 -7.64
N ASN A 163 17.92 -2.35 -7.71
CA ASN A 163 17.47 -3.07 -6.53
C ASN A 163 18.39 -4.27 -6.27
N GLY A 164 19.39 -4.10 -5.40
CA GLY A 164 20.37 -5.13 -5.09
C GLY A 164 19.77 -6.43 -4.54
N TRP A 165 18.61 -6.37 -3.86
CA TRP A 165 17.93 -7.55 -3.34
C TRP A 165 17.48 -8.52 -4.43
N THR A 166 17.01 -7.98 -5.55
CA THR A 166 16.49 -8.75 -6.70
C THR A 166 17.51 -8.92 -7.83
N PHE A 167 18.72 -8.39 -7.65
CA PHE A 167 19.79 -8.46 -8.65
C PHE A 167 20.87 -9.45 -8.24
N TRP A 168 21.32 -9.38 -6.99
CA TRP A 168 22.37 -10.23 -6.47
C TRP A 168 21.84 -11.57 -5.99
N HIS A 169 22.58 -12.62 -6.34
CA HIS A 169 22.40 -13.99 -5.91
C HIS A 169 23.62 -14.44 -5.11
N VAL A 170 23.40 -15.42 -4.24
CA VAL A 170 24.44 -16.22 -3.60
C VAL A 170 24.26 -17.69 -3.97
N GLU A 171 25.33 -18.47 -3.88
CA GLU A 171 25.28 -19.91 -4.14
C GLU A 171 24.85 -20.64 -2.86
N ARG A 172 23.71 -21.33 -2.88
CA ARG A 172 23.25 -22.18 -1.77
C ARG A 172 22.94 -23.56 -2.32
N GLU A 173 23.60 -24.59 -1.79
CA GLU A 173 23.37 -25.99 -2.18
C GLU A 173 23.44 -26.22 -3.71
N GLY A 174 24.36 -25.52 -4.40
CA GLY A 174 24.52 -25.61 -5.86
C GLY A 174 23.44 -24.90 -6.68
N LYS A 175 22.62 -24.05 -6.05
CA LYS A 175 21.61 -23.22 -6.71
C LYS A 175 21.89 -21.74 -6.47
N ALA A 176 21.59 -20.92 -7.48
CA ALA A 176 21.58 -19.48 -7.35
C ALA A 176 20.33 -19.04 -6.57
N MET A 177 20.52 -18.40 -5.42
CA MET A 177 19.46 -17.90 -4.57
C MET A 177 19.55 -16.38 -4.46
N LEU A 178 18.44 -15.67 -4.72
CA LEU A 178 18.36 -14.23 -4.58
C LEU A 178 18.59 -13.79 -3.13
N LEU A 179 19.28 -12.67 -2.93
CA LEU A 179 19.38 -12.04 -1.61
C LEU A 179 18.01 -11.68 -1.03
N ASP A 180 17.01 -11.39 -1.87
CA ASP A 180 15.64 -11.10 -1.41
C ASP A 180 14.97 -12.29 -0.70
N VAL A 181 15.33 -13.53 -1.06
CA VAL A 181 14.83 -14.73 -0.38
C VAL A 181 15.35 -14.77 1.05
N LEU A 182 16.67 -14.57 1.21
CA LEU A 182 17.30 -14.51 2.53
C LEU A 182 16.78 -13.34 3.37
N ARG A 183 16.47 -12.21 2.73
CA ARG A 183 15.80 -11.08 3.41
C ARG A 183 14.43 -11.48 3.95
N GLY A 184 13.70 -12.32 3.22
CA GLY A 184 12.43 -12.89 3.67
C GLY A 184 12.58 -13.73 4.94
N GLU A 185 13.65 -14.51 5.06
CA GLU A 185 13.93 -15.32 6.26
C GLU A 185 14.14 -14.45 7.51
N ILE A 186 14.93 -13.37 7.39
CA ILE A 186 15.09 -12.41 8.50
C ILE A 186 13.75 -11.78 8.89
N ARG A 187 12.93 -11.40 7.92
CA ARG A 187 11.60 -10.82 8.20
C ARG A 187 10.69 -11.80 8.92
N ALA A 188 10.72 -13.07 8.54
CA ALA A 188 9.95 -14.12 9.22
C ALA A 188 10.42 -14.31 10.67
N GLN A 189 11.73 -14.28 10.92
CA GLN A 189 12.29 -14.34 12.28
C GLN A 189 11.90 -13.11 13.11
N MET A 190 11.96 -11.90 12.53
CA MET A 190 11.53 -10.67 13.19
C MET A 190 10.03 -10.65 13.53
N ALA A 191 9.19 -11.32 12.73
CA ALA A 191 7.75 -11.41 12.98
C ALA A 191 7.38 -12.45 14.03
N ALA A 192 8.28 -13.41 14.33
CA ALA A 192 8.08 -14.46 15.31
C ALA A 192 8.62 -14.12 16.72
N ALA A 193 9.40 -13.04 16.83
CA ALA A 193 9.96 -12.52 18.08
C ALA A 193 9.01 -11.49 18.73
#